data_AF-A0A7J4T7S5-F1
#
_entry.id   AF-A0A7J4T7S5-F1
#
_cell.length_a   1.000
_cell.length_b   1.000
_cell.length_c   1.000
_cell.angle_alpha   90.00
_cell.angle_beta   90.00
_cell.angle_gamma   90.00
#
_symmetry.space_group_name_H-M   'P 1'
#
loop_
_entity.id
_entity.type
_entity.pdbx_description
1 polymer ?
#
loop_
_entity_poly.entity_id
_entity_poly.type
_entity_poly.pdbx_seq_one_letter_code
_entity_poly.pdbx_strand_id
1 'polypeptide(L)'
;MEIPPLLESMLRGERGQAKQMGARLVLDMADTAGAESLIPAVHAHVSGVSVITGGPGLRRFLSEIANTGDQVSIPTTLNSAGCDRQKIEEMGIDYPSFLELQFEIIKAYESLGIEATLSCTPYDRGIEAESGAVSWAESNAVAFANSWTDLVTNRESGLSALATALTGFAPKWGLHLEENRRPNIHVNVTAQLERLSDFSILGDWIGKQIKADWKLPFGPMPYISGLSKKLSFGQRKALTAAAANYGCPMLWTDENAFSSPEEQIPNQLIFSDASLNSRYEELSPKSKVDLVVIGCPQASLEEIRHTAAAVRTHLEFGKVIKENRLWVFTSGYNYELASADGSIDLLEQAGVLILQDTCPEVTPYNRNLYNHLLTNSLKAEHYLTS
;
A
#
# COMPACT_ATOMS: atom_id res chain seq x y z
N MET A 1 -21.77 -20.41 12.74
CA MET A 1 -20.30 -20.33 12.80
C MET A 1 -19.82 -20.82 14.17
N GLU A 2 -18.86 -21.74 14.20
CA GLU A 2 -18.21 -22.17 15.45
C GLU A 2 -17.18 -21.13 15.89
N ILE A 3 -17.22 -20.71 17.17
CA ILE A 3 -16.30 -19.71 17.72
C ILE A 3 -15.14 -20.45 18.43
N PRO A 4 -13.87 -20.22 18.04
CA PRO A 4 -12.73 -20.85 18.71
C PRO A 4 -12.71 -20.54 20.22
N PRO A 5 -12.35 -21.49 21.10
CA PRO A 5 -12.36 -21.27 22.56
C PRO A 5 -11.54 -20.06 23.01
N LEU A 6 -10.41 -19.79 22.33
CA LEU A 6 -9.60 -18.61 22.61
C LEU A 6 -10.37 -17.31 22.33
N LEU A 7 -11.06 -17.23 21.19
CA LEU A 7 -11.86 -16.06 20.83
C LEU A 7 -13.08 -15.91 21.75
N GLU A 8 -13.68 -17.02 22.19
CA GLU A 8 -14.77 -17.01 23.16
C GLU A 8 -14.32 -16.43 24.51
N SER A 9 -13.13 -16.79 25.00
CA SER A 9 -12.56 -16.19 26.22
C SER A 9 -12.33 -14.68 26.09
N MET A 10 -11.90 -14.21 24.90
CA MET A 10 -11.77 -12.78 24.61
C MET A 10 -13.14 -12.09 24.64
N LEU A 11 -14.16 -12.68 24.03
CA LEU A 11 -15.53 -12.14 24.00
C LEU A 11 -16.12 -11.96 25.41
N ARG A 12 -15.79 -12.86 26.34
CA ARG A 12 -16.18 -12.78 27.76
C ARG A 12 -15.38 -11.74 28.56
N GLY A 13 -14.33 -11.15 27.98
CA GLY A 13 -13.48 -10.16 28.64
C GLY A 13 -12.36 -10.77 29.49
N GLU A 14 -12.16 -12.09 29.44
CA GLU A 14 -11.13 -12.80 30.24
C GLU A 14 -9.70 -12.51 29.76
N ARG A 15 -9.56 -11.87 28.58
CA ARG A 15 -8.29 -11.56 27.93
C ARG A 15 -8.06 -10.05 27.76
N GLY A 16 -8.81 -9.23 28.49
CA GLY A 16 -8.70 -7.77 28.42
C GLY A 16 -9.75 -7.09 27.54
N GLN A 17 -9.90 -5.79 27.74
CA GLN A 17 -10.97 -4.99 27.13
C GLN A 17 -10.75 -4.73 25.64
N ALA A 18 -9.52 -4.48 25.20
CA ALA A 18 -9.23 -4.28 23.78
C ALA A 18 -9.44 -5.57 23.00
N LYS A 19 -9.03 -6.73 23.56
CA LYS A 19 -9.30 -8.04 22.94
C LYS A 19 -10.78 -8.38 22.91
N GLN A 20 -11.55 -8.01 23.94
CA GLN A 20 -12.99 -8.18 23.94
C GLN A 20 -13.66 -7.37 22.82
N MET A 21 -13.25 -6.10 22.65
CA MET A 21 -13.72 -5.26 21.56
C MET A 21 -13.33 -5.86 20.19
N GLY A 22 -12.08 -6.29 20.03
CA GLY A 22 -11.61 -6.96 18.82
C GLY A 22 -12.43 -8.22 18.50
N ALA A 23 -12.74 -9.05 19.51
CA ALA A 23 -13.54 -10.25 19.32
C ALA A 23 -14.97 -9.95 18.85
N ARG A 24 -15.61 -8.90 19.40
CA ARG A 24 -16.93 -8.45 18.92
C ARG A 24 -16.86 -7.99 17.47
N LEU A 25 -15.88 -7.16 17.13
CA LEU A 25 -15.70 -6.68 15.76
C LEU A 25 -15.46 -7.82 14.77
N VAL A 26 -14.62 -8.81 15.10
CA VAL A 26 -14.40 -9.98 14.24
C VAL A 26 -15.71 -10.74 13.98
N LEU A 27 -16.54 -10.93 15.00
CA LEU A 27 -17.82 -11.63 14.86
C LEU A 27 -18.85 -10.81 14.07
N ASP A 28 -18.94 -9.50 14.30
CA ASP A 28 -19.83 -8.60 13.54
C ASP A 28 -19.44 -8.55 12.06
N MET A 29 -18.13 -8.52 11.77
CA MET A 29 -17.62 -8.59 10.39
C MET A 29 -17.89 -9.95 9.75
N ALA A 30 -17.77 -11.04 10.50
CA ALA A 30 -18.10 -12.37 10.01
C ALA A 30 -19.58 -12.51 9.64
N ASP A 31 -20.48 -11.99 10.48
CA ASP A 31 -21.92 -11.96 10.20
C ASP A 31 -22.22 -11.12 8.95
N THR A 32 -21.64 -9.92 8.87
CA THR A 32 -21.82 -9.00 7.72
C THR A 32 -21.32 -9.62 6.40
N ALA A 33 -20.19 -10.33 6.44
CA ALA A 33 -19.60 -10.98 5.28
C ALA A 33 -20.29 -12.31 4.92
N GLY A 34 -21.21 -12.81 5.74
CA GLY A 34 -21.79 -14.15 5.60
C GLY A 34 -20.76 -15.27 5.78
N ALA A 35 -19.72 -15.05 6.59
CA ALA A 35 -18.66 -16.02 6.83
C ALA A 35 -19.17 -17.18 7.70
N GLU A 36 -19.02 -18.42 7.23
CA GLU A 36 -19.45 -19.61 7.98
C GLU A 36 -18.43 -20.05 9.04
N SER A 37 -17.19 -19.59 8.90
CA SER A 37 -16.05 -19.96 9.75
C SER A 37 -15.06 -18.80 9.92
N LEU A 38 -14.20 -18.91 10.93
CA LEU A 38 -13.06 -18.02 11.15
C LEU A 38 -11.76 -18.73 10.77
N ILE A 39 -10.72 -17.96 10.46
CA ILE A 39 -9.38 -18.47 10.13
C ILE A 39 -8.34 -17.80 11.04
N PRO A 40 -7.35 -18.54 11.58
CA PRO A 40 -6.23 -17.92 12.27
C PRO A 40 -5.41 -17.10 11.27
N ALA A 41 -5.07 -15.87 11.67
CA ALA A 41 -4.20 -15.01 10.89
C ALA A 41 -2.75 -15.12 11.39
N VAL A 42 -1.78 -15.14 10.48
CA VAL A 42 -0.35 -15.24 10.81
C VAL A 42 0.31 -13.87 10.96
N HIS A 43 -0.27 -12.82 10.39
CA HIS A 43 0.23 -11.46 10.46
C HIS A 43 -0.87 -10.43 10.19
N ALA A 44 -0.76 -9.24 10.80
CA ALA A 44 -1.60 -8.09 10.49
C ALA A 44 -0.78 -6.86 10.09
N HIS A 45 -1.31 -6.02 9.21
CA HIS A 45 -0.72 -4.74 8.84
C HIS A 45 -1.79 -3.65 8.97
N VAL A 46 -1.64 -2.81 9.98
CA VAL A 46 -2.65 -1.84 10.40
C VAL A 46 -2.42 -0.50 9.72
N SER A 47 -3.48 0.03 9.10
CA SER A 47 -3.54 1.39 8.54
C SER A 47 -4.26 2.33 9.51
N GLY A 48 -4.41 3.62 9.15
CA GLY A 48 -5.02 4.62 10.02
C GLY A 48 -3.96 5.33 10.87
N VAL A 49 -2.84 5.68 10.27
CA VAL A 49 -1.67 6.26 10.94
C VAL A 49 -1.54 7.72 10.51
N SER A 50 -2.65 8.46 10.45
CA SER A 50 -2.62 9.88 10.10
C SER A 50 -3.72 10.65 10.79
N VAL A 51 -3.35 11.84 11.29
CA VAL A 51 -4.28 12.79 11.89
C VAL A 51 -5.33 13.25 10.88
N ILE A 52 -4.96 13.32 9.58
CA ILE A 52 -5.82 13.80 8.51
C ILE A 52 -6.98 12.82 8.26
N THR A 53 -6.67 11.52 8.24
CA THR A 53 -7.66 10.48 7.91
C THR A 53 -8.42 9.98 9.13
N GLY A 54 -7.77 9.92 10.29
CA GLY A 54 -8.39 9.41 11.53
C GLY A 54 -9.02 10.49 12.42
N GLY A 55 -8.53 11.72 12.35
CA GLY A 55 -9.01 12.84 13.14
C GLY A 55 -9.01 12.61 14.66
N PRO A 56 -9.77 13.42 15.42
CA PRO A 56 -9.90 13.29 16.87
C PRO A 56 -10.54 11.96 17.31
N GLY A 57 -11.42 11.39 16.47
CA GLY A 57 -12.13 10.15 16.76
C GLY A 57 -11.18 8.96 16.87
N LEU A 58 -10.29 8.80 15.89
CA LEU A 58 -9.24 7.78 15.94
C LEU A 58 -8.34 7.97 17.16
N ARG A 59 -7.86 9.18 17.42
CA ARG A 59 -6.98 9.45 18.57
C ARG A 59 -7.63 9.06 19.89
N ARG A 60 -8.90 9.41 20.08
CA ARG A 60 -9.65 9.01 21.29
C ARG A 60 -9.80 7.50 21.38
N PHE A 61 -10.22 6.86 20.29
CA PHE A 61 -10.35 5.40 20.22
C PHE A 61 -9.04 4.68 20.56
N LEU A 62 -7.93 5.09 19.94
CA LEU A 62 -6.60 4.52 20.19
C LEU A 62 -6.14 4.75 21.62
N SER A 63 -6.37 5.94 22.19
CA SER A 63 -6.07 6.23 23.59
C SER A 63 -6.86 5.34 24.55
N GLU A 64 -8.16 5.14 24.29
CA GLU A 64 -9.02 4.28 25.13
C GLU A 64 -8.51 2.82 25.12
N ILE A 65 -8.15 2.27 23.96
CA ILE A 65 -7.65 0.88 23.88
C ILE A 65 -6.21 0.74 24.38
N ALA A 66 -5.34 1.72 24.14
CA ALA A 66 -3.95 1.72 24.62
C ALA A 66 -3.88 1.68 26.16
N ASN A 67 -4.79 2.39 26.83
CA ASN A 67 -4.83 2.46 28.29
C ASN A 67 -5.30 1.15 28.97
N THR A 68 -5.72 0.14 28.20
CA THR A 68 -6.11 -1.17 28.75
C THR A 68 -4.92 -2.03 29.18
N GLY A 69 -3.73 -1.76 28.62
CA GLY A 69 -2.53 -2.60 28.81
C GLY A 69 -2.53 -3.88 27.97
N ASP A 70 -3.56 -4.11 27.15
CA ASP A 70 -3.64 -5.26 26.25
C ASP A 70 -2.60 -5.14 25.12
N GLN A 71 -2.20 -6.29 24.57
CA GLN A 71 -1.27 -6.39 23.45
C GLN A 71 -1.90 -7.17 22.30
N VAL A 72 -1.45 -6.94 21.07
CA VAL A 72 -1.78 -7.77 19.91
C VAL A 72 -1.42 -9.24 20.16
N SER A 73 -2.16 -10.15 19.53
CA SER A 73 -1.99 -11.60 19.67
C SER A 73 -1.12 -12.23 18.58
N ILE A 74 -0.82 -11.49 17.50
CA ILE A 74 -0.03 -11.94 16.35
C ILE A 74 0.96 -10.85 15.90
N PRO A 75 2.05 -11.19 15.19
CA PRO A 75 2.95 -10.20 14.59
C PRO A 75 2.17 -9.16 13.80
N THR A 76 2.36 -7.89 14.15
CA THR A 76 1.59 -6.78 13.59
C THR A 76 2.49 -5.60 13.30
N THR A 77 2.36 -5.04 12.11
CA THR A 77 3.13 -3.88 11.64
C THR A 77 2.22 -2.70 11.35
N LEU A 78 2.82 -1.51 11.31
CA LEU A 78 2.11 -0.25 11.16
C LEU A 78 2.41 0.40 9.81
N ASN A 79 1.35 0.88 9.14
CA ASN A 79 1.46 1.62 7.89
C ASN A 79 2.17 2.96 8.11
N SER A 80 2.65 3.55 7.02
CA SER A 80 3.33 4.83 6.93
C SER A 80 2.61 6.01 7.60
N ALA A 81 3.41 6.92 8.14
CA ALA A 81 2.97 8.15 8.77
C ALA A 81 2.73 9.27 7.74
N GLY A 82 2.17 10.39 8.21
CA GLY A 82 1.98 11.61 7.40
C GLY A 82 3.17 12.57 7.39
N CYS A 83 4.24 12.30 8.15
CA CYS A 83 5.44 13.13 8.15
C CYS A 83 6.69 12.38 8.64
N ASP A 84 7.84 12.81 8.13
CA ASP A 84 9.14 12.39 8.62
C ASP A 84 9.50 13.26 9.82
N ARG A 85 9.70 12.63 10.99
CA ARG A 85 10.07 13.35 12.22
C ARG A 85 11.36 14.14 12.07
N GLN A 86 12.32 13.61 11.31
CA GLN A 86 13.64 14.19 11.19
C GLN A 86 13.66 15.35 10.21
N LYS A 87 12.68 15.43 9.30
CA LYS A 87 12.64 16.42 8.20
C LYS A 87 11.36 17.27 8.18
N ILE A 88 10.71 17.43 9.33
CA ILE A 88 9.43 18.15 9.45
C ILE A 88 9.53 19.61 8.98
N GLU A 89 10.66 20.26 9.23
CA GLU A 89 10.90 21.66 8.85
C GLU A 89 11.08 21.76 7.33
N GLU A 90 11.85 20.85 6.73
CA GLU A 90 12.10 20.79 5.29
C GLU A 90 10.85 20.41 4.48
N MET A 91 9.95 19.61 5.07
CA MET A 91 8.63 19.31 4.49
C MET A 91 7.72 20.54 4.45
N GLY A 92 7.99 21.57 5.26
CA GLY A 92 7.26 22.83 5.25
C GLY A 92 5.77 22.68 5.56
N ILE A 93 5.38 21.68 6.35
CA ILE A 93 3.98 21.35 6.68
C ILE A 93 3.31 22.54 7.39
N ASP A 94 2.25 23.07 6.77
CA ASP A 94 1.40 24.13 7.33
C ASP A 94 0.19 23.51 8.04
N TYR A 95 0.46 22.72 9.09
CA TYR A 95 -0.56 22.09 9.92
C TYR A 95 -0.13 22.19 11.40
N PRO A 96 -0.83 22.97 12.23
CA PRO A 96 -0.46 23.17 13.63
C PRO A 96 -0.37 21.86 14.43
N SER A 97 0.74 21.70 15.17
CA SER A 97 1.01 20.51 16.01
C SER A 97 0.93 19.17 15.25
N PHE A 98 1.10 19.16 13.93
CA PHE A 98 0.97 17.94 13.13
C PHE A 98 1.86 16.82 13.64
N LEU A 99 3.14 17.13 13.90
CA LEU A 99 4.11 16.17 14.41
C LEU A 99 3.66 15.59 15.76
N GLU A 100 3.22 16.43 16.71
CA GLU A 100 2.79 15.98 18.03
C GLU A 100 1.58 15.04 17.93
N LEU A 101 0.58 15.45 17.17
CA LEU A 101 -0.66 14.70 16.96
C LEU A 101 -0.41 13.37 16.22
N GLN A 102 0.50 13.38 15.26
CA GLN A 102 0.94 12.20 14.52
C GLN A 102 1.65 11.19 15.45
N PHE A 103 2.54 11.67 16.31
CA PHE A 103 3.29 10.83 17.25
C PHE A 103 2.43 10.25 18.37
N GLU A 104 1.35 10.92 18.77
CA GLU A 104 0.37 10.33 19.70
C GLU A 104 -0.28 9.08 19.12
N ILE A 105 -0.64 9.10 17.83
CA ILE A 105 -1.23 7.94 17.14
C ILE A 105 -0.22 6.78 17.11
N ILE A 106 1.02 7.07 16.71
CA ILE A 106 2.09 6.06 16.62
C ILE A 106 2.33 5.42 17.99
N LYS A 107 2.49 6.23 19.05
CA LYS A 107 2.72 5.73 20.42
C LYS A 107 1.55 4.89 20.94
N ALA A 108 0.32 5.25 20.59
CA ALA A 108 -0.85 4.47 20.99
C ALA A 108 -0.82 3.07 20.34
N TYR A 109 -0.47 2.98 19.06
CA TYR A 109 -0.27 1.67 18.41
C TYR A 109 0.91 0.89 18.99
N GLU A 110 2.06 1.53 19.21
CA GLU A 110 3.24 0.88 19.84
C GLU A 110 2.90 0.32 21.23
N SER A 111 2.08 1.03 22.01
CA SER A 111 1.64 0.58 23.33
C SER A 111 0.77 -0.69 23.29
N LEU A 112 0.19 -1.03 22.15
CA LEU A 112 -0.52 -2.29 21.90
C LEU A 112 0.41 -3.41 21.42
N GLY A 113 1.72 -3.18 21.36
CA GLY A 113 2.71 -4.15 20.88
C GLY A 113 2.79 -4.24 19.35
N ILE A 114 2.27 -3.24 18.64
CA ILE A 114 2.40 -3.14 17.18
C ILE A 114 3.77 -2.56 16.84
N GLU A 115 4.47 -3.19 15.91
CA GLU A 115 5.75 -2.70 15.43
C GLU A 115 5.53 -1.47 14.51
N ALA A 116 6.03 -0.32 14.93
CA ALA A 116 5.95 0.93 14.18
C ALA A 116 6.96 0.95 13.01
N THR A 117 6.74 0.07 12.03
CA THR A 117 7.53 -0.01 10.81
C THR A 117 7.33 1.16 9.87
N LEU A 118 6.19 1.85 10.04
CA LEU A 118 5.77 3.03 9.29
C LEU A 118 5.96 2.88 7.77
N SER A 119 5.50 1.74 7.25
CA SER A 119 5.69 1.36 5.85
C SER A 119 4.38 0.97 5.18
N CYS A 120 4.03 1.58 4.05
CA CYS A 120 2.93 1.11 3.18
C CYS A 120 3.33 -0.09 2.31
N THR A 121 4.56 -0.58 2.45
CA THR A 121 5.11 -1.75 1.75
C THR A 121 5.67 -2.74 2.76
N PRO A 122 4.80 -3.41 3.55
CA PRO A 122 5.25 -4.38 4.56
C PRO A 122 6.03 -5.55 3.97
N TYR A 123 5.85 -5.82 2.67
CA TYR A 123 6.52 -6.87 1.91
C TYR A 123 7.95 -6.51 1.45
N ASP A 124 8.41 -5.25 1.58
CA ASP A 124 9.77 -4.85 1.18
C ASP A 124 10.86 -5.51 2.07
N ARG A 125 10.57 -5.73 3.35
CA ARG A 125 11.53 -6.25 4.35
C ARG A 125 11.52 -7.77 4.52
N GLY A 126 10.79 -8.48 3.67
CA GLY A 126 10.45 -9.88 3.85
C GLY A 126 9.40 -10.07 4.95
N ILE A 127 8.58 -11.12 4.83
CA ILE A 127 7.57 -11.49 5.83
C ILE A 127 7.98 -12.83 6.39
N GLU A 128 8.06 -12.95 7.72
CA GLU A 128 8.51 -14.19 8.37
C GLU A 128 7.63 -15.39 8.03
N ALA A 129 6.32 -15.15 7.86
CA ALA A 129 5.39 -16.16 7.40
C ALA A 129 5.51 -16.36 5.88
N GLU A 130 5.96 -17.55 5.47
CA GLU A 130 6.05 -17.93 4.05
C GLU A 130 4.66 -18.13 3.41
N SER A 131 3.65 -18.51 4.19
CA SER A 131 2.27 -18.71 3.74
C SER A 131 1.24 -18.49 4.86
N GLY A 132 -0.03 -18.28 4.48
CA GLY A 132 -1.15 -18.24 5.42
C GLY A 132 -2.05 -17.01 5.27
N ALA A 133 -3.10 -16.95 6.10
CA ALA A 133 -4.02 -15.82 6.09
C ALA A 133 -3.41 -14.61 6.80
N VAL A 134 -3.44 -13.45 6.16
CA VAL A 134 -3.03 -12.18 6.77
C VAL A 134 -4.16 -11.17 6.72
N SER A 135 -4.10 -10.14 7.56
CA SER A 135 -5.09 -9.06 7.57
C SER A 135 -4.40 -7.71 7.37
N TRP A 136 -4.36 -7.25 6.13
CA TRP A 136 -3.60 -6.06 5.74
C TRP A 136 -4.51 -4.95 5.22
N ALA A 137 -4.45 -3.79 5.86
CA ALA A 137 -5.30 -2.65 5.56
C ALA A 137 -4.74 -1.71 4.49
N GLU A 138 -3.69 -2.11 3.80
CA GLU A 138 -3.00 -1.33 2.77
C GLU A 138 -3.27 -1.94 1.39
N SER A 139 -3.95 -1.20 0.51
CA SER A 139 -4.50 -1.74 -0.74
C SER A 139 -3.44 -2.29 -1.68
N ASN A 140 -2.27 -1.64 -1.77
CA ASN A 140 -1.18 -2.15 -2.61
C ASN A 140 -0.60 -3.44 -2.04
N ALA A 141 -0.51 -3.53 -0.71
CA ALA A 141 0.02 -4.69 -0.02
C ALA A 141 -0.92 -5.89 -0.15
N VAL A 142 -2.24 -5.67 -0.10
CA VAL A 142 -3.26 -6.71 -0.37
C VAL A 142 -3.07 -7.31 -1.76
N ALA A 143 -3.00 -6.45 -2.79
CA ALA A 143 -2.79 -6.89 -4.17
C ALA A 143 -1.44 -7.61 -4.34
N PHE A 144 -0.38 -7.10 -3.72
CA PHE A 144 0.94 -7.70 -3.78
C PHE A 144 0.98 -9.08 -3.11
N ALA A 145 0.43 -9.21 -1.91
CA ALA A 145 0.37 -10.47 -1.16
C ALA A 145 -0.34 -11.56 -1.96
N ASN A 146 -1.58 -11.28 -2.40
CA ASN A 146 -2.35 -12.28 -3.13
C ASN A 146 -1.73 -12.65 -4.48
N SER A 147 -1.00 -11.75 -5.13
CA SER A 147 -0.39 -12.01 -6.44
C SER A 147 0.96 -12.70 -6.39
N TRP A 148 1.84 -12.30 -5.47
CA TRP A 148 3.27 -12.62 -5.56
C TRP A 148 3.79 -13.46 -4.41
N THR A 149 2.92 -13.86 -3.48
CA THR A 149 3.27 -14.64 -2.29
C THR A 149 2.21 -15.71 -2.04
N ASP A 150 2.50 -16.63 -1.12
CA ASP A 150 1.52 -17.62 -0.65
C ASP A 150 0.65 -17.09 0.52
N LEU A 151 0.65 -15.77 0.72
CA LEU A 151 -0.22 -15.11 1.67
C LEU A 151 -1.59 -14.83 1.06
N VAL A 152 -2.61 -14.89 1.90
CA VAL A 152 -4.01 -14.76 1.50
C VAL A 152 -4.70 -13.72 2.35
N THR A 153 -5.31 -12.72 1.72
CA THR A 153 -6.00 -11.65 2.44
C THR A 153 -7.15 -11.06 1.64
N ASN A 154 -8.16 -10.55 2.35
CA ASN A 154 -9.19 -9.70 1.76
C ASN A 154 -8.72 -8.24 1.74
N ARG A 155 -9.55 -7.36 1.18
CA ARG A 155 -9.36 -5.92 1.35
C ARG A 155 -9.81 -5.52 2.76
N GLU A 156 -8.86 -5.46 3.67
CA GLU A 156 -9.12 -5.11 5.06
C GLU A 156 -9.14 -3.59 5.27
N SER A 157 -9.86 -3.16 6.30
CA SER A 157 -9.83 -1.81 6.84
C SER A 157 -8.84 -1.72 8.00
N GLY A 158 -8.47 -0.50 8.41
CA GLY A 158 -7.65 -0.31 9.61
C GLY A 158 -8.26 -0.95 10.87
N LEU A 159 -9.59 -0.91 11.00
CA LEU A 159 -10.30 -1.53 12.13
C LEU A 159 -10.33 -3.06 12.05
N SER A 160 -10.53 -3.63 10.86
CA SER A 160 -10.56 -5.08 10.70
C SER A 160 -9.17 -5.70 10.86
N ALA A 161 -8.13 -5.04 10.38
CA ALA A 161 -6.73 -5.39 10.64
C ALA A 161 -6.39 -5.31 12.12
N LEU A 162 -6.81 -4.25 12.82
CA LEU A 162 -6.58 -4.11 14.26
C LEU A 162 -7.35 -5.16 15.08
N ALA A 163 -8.61 -5.45 14.73
CA ALA A 163 -9.40 -6.49 15.37
C ALA A 163 -8.76 -7.87 15.19
N THR A 164 -8.27 -8.16 13.98
CA THR A 164 -7.50 -9.37 13.69
C THR A 164 -6.18 -9.40 14.46
N ALA A 165 -5.45 -8.29 14.54
CA ALA A 165 -4.22 -8.18 15.33
C ALA A 165 -4.46 -8.50 16.81
N LEU A 166 -5.50 -7.93 17.41
CA LEU A 166 -5.84 -8.13 18.82
C LEU A 166 -6.28 -9.57 19.13
N THR A 167 -6.96 -10.23 18.19
CA THR A 167 -7.58 -11.55 18.43
C THR A 167 -6.81 -12.74 17.87
N GLY A 168 -6.03 -12.52 16.80
CA GLY A 168 -5.42 -13.57 15.99
C GLY A 168 -6.36 -14.25 15.00
N PHE A 169 -7.60 -13.78 14.84
CA PHE A 169 -8.61 -14.40 13.98
C PHE A 169 -9.21 -13.39 13.01
N ALA A 170 -9.41 -13.83 11.77
CA ALA A 170 -10.16 -13.10 10.75
C ALA A 170 -11.37 -13.93 10.30
N PRO A 171 -12.45 -13.29 9.81
CA PRO A 171 -13.52 -14.02 9.14
C PRO A 171 -13.03 -14.73 7.88
N LYS A 172 -13.44 -15.98 7.65
CA LYS A 172 -13.09 -16.72 6.42
C LYS A 172 -14.15 -16.48 5.35
N TRP A 173 -13.87 -15.56 4.43
CA TRP A 173 -14.74 -15.18 3.32
C TRP A 173 -13.93 -14.63 2.14
N GLY A 174 -14.59 -14.31 1.03
CA GLY A 174 -13.98 -13.61 -0.10
C GLY A 174 -12.76 -14.36 -0.65
N LEU A 175 -11.61 -13.70 -0.71
CA LEU A 175 -10.36 -14.26 -1.24
C LEU A 175 -9.69 -15.31 -0.33
N HIS A 176 -10.19 -15.51 0.90
CA HIS A 176 -9.80 -16.67 1.71
C HIS A 176 -10.38 -17.99 1.16
N LEU A 177 -11.32 -17.92 0.21
CA LEU A 177 -11.94 -19.06 -0.44
C LEU A 177 -11.34 -19.23 -1.83
N GLU A 178 -10.76 -20.41 -2.11
CA GLU A 178 -10.04 -20.69 -3.35
C GLU A 178 -10.94 -20.56 -4.59
N GLU A 179 -12.22 -20.94 -4.45
CA GLU A 179 -13.21 -20.83 -5.51
C GLU A 179 -13.42 -19.39 -6.02
N ASN A 180 -13.11 -18.38 -5.20
CA ASN A 180 -13.24 -16.97 -5.54
C ASN A 180 -11.97 -16.41 -6.22
N ARG A 181 -10.83 -17.11 -6.17
CA ARG A 181 -9.54 -16.66 -6.71
C ARG A 181 -9.41 -17.03 -8.18
N ARG A 182 -10.25 -16.43 -9.03
CA ARG A 182 -10.26 -16.68 -10.47
C ARG A 182 -10.19 -15.39 -11.28
N PRO A 183 -9.43 -15.36 -12.39
CA PRO A 183 -9.39 -14.20 -13.25
C PRO A 183 -10.76 -13.92 -13.86
N ASN A 184 -11.14 -12.65 -13.84
CA ASN A 184 -12.38 -12.17 -14.44
C ASN A 184 -12.15 -11.22 -15.63
N ILE A 185 -10.90 -10.84 -15.87
CA ILE A 185 -10.47 -10.01 -17.02
C ILE A 185 -9.18 -10.63 -17.57
N HIS A 186 -9.09 -10.79 -18.89
CA HIS A 186 -7.85 -11.09 -19.59
C HIS A 186 -7.36 -9.82 -20.27
N VAL A 187 -6.11 -9.47 -20.01
CA VAL A 187 -5.44 -8.30 -20.56
C VAL A 187 -4.26 -8.80 -21.39
N ASN A 188 -4.37 -8.71 -22.70
CA ASN A 188 -3.26 -9.00 -23.61
C ASN A 188 -2.41 -7.74 -23.79
N VAL A 189 -1.18 -7.76 -23.29
CA VAL A 189 -0.21 -6.67 -23.43
C VAL A 189 0.60 -6.86 -24.70
N THR A 190 0.38 -5.96 -25.66
CA THR A 190 1.18 -5.87 -26.89
C THR A 190 2.14 -4.69 -26.90
N ALA A 191 1.98 -3.76 -25.94
CA ALA A 191 2.85 -2.62 -25.74
C ALA A 191 4.25 -3.03 -25.24
N GLN A 192 5.27 -2.27 -25.60
CA GLN A 192 6.61 -2.41 -25.02
C GLN A 192 6.70 -1.60 -23.72
N LEU A 193 6.87 -2.29 -22.58
CA LEU A 193 7.00 -1.66 -21.27
C LEU A 193 8.45 -1.70 -20.81
N GLU A 194 9.03 -0.54 -20.49
CA GLU A 194 10.45 -0.43 -20.10
C GLU A 194 10.59 0.20 -18.71
N ARG A 195 9.77 1.21 -18.39
CA ARG A 195 9.87 2.02 -17.18
C ARG A 195 8.92 1.52 -16.11
N LEU A 196 9.27 1.70 -14.84
CA LEU A 196 8.35 1.41 -13.72
C LEU A 196 7.00 2.13 -13.86
N SER A 197 7.00 3.35 -14.41
CA SER A 197 5.79 4.12 -14.70
C SER A 197 4.89 3.44 -15.75
N ASP A 198 5.43 2.67 -16.69
CA ASP A 198 4.63 1.94 -17.70
C ASP A 198 3.77 0.86 -17.03
N PHE A 199 4.34 0.15 -16.04
CA PHE A 199 3.61 -0.84 -15.24
C PHE A 199 2.56 -0.19 -14.34
N SER A 200 2.87 0.99 -13.80
CA SER A 200 1.89 1.79 -13.05
C SER A 200 0.73 2.26 -13.94
N ILE A 201 1.02 2.71 -15.17
CA ILE A 201 0.00 3.08 -16.17
C ILE A 201 -0.86 1.87 -16.54
N LEU A 202 -0.26 0.70 -16.77
CA LEU A 202 -1.00 -0.52 -17.08
C LEU A 202 -2.00 -0.86 -15.97
N GLY A 203 -1.57 -0.82 -14.70
CA GLY A 203 -2.45 -1.09 -13.55
C GLY A 203 -3.65 -0.14 -13.47
N ASP A 204 -3.42 1.17 -13.60
CA ASP A 204 -4.49 2.18 -13.65
C ASP A 204 -5.41 1.99 -14.86
N TRP A 205 -4.82 1.75 -16.04
CA TRP A 205 -5.55 1.62 -17.29
C TRP A 205 -6.54 0.45 -17.24
N ILE A 206 -6.14 -0.70 -16.69
CA ILE A 206 -7.03 -1.87 -16.52
C ILE A 206 -8.28 -1.48 -15.73
N GLY A 207 -8.09 -0.76 -14.62
CA GLY A 207 -9.18 -0.27 -13.78
C GLY A 207 -10.11 0.70 -14.50
N LYS A 208 -9.55 1.62 -15.31
CA LYS A 208 -10.31 2.55 -16.15
C LYS A 208 -11.14 1.87 -17.25
N GLN A 209 -10.80 0.64 -17.63
CA GLN A 209 -11.56 -0.12 -18.64
C GLN A 209 -12.78 -0.85 -18.07
N ILE A 210 -12.94 -0.90 -16.75
CA ILE A 210 -14.04 -1.62 -16.11
C ILE A 210 -15.38 -1.03 -16.56
N LYS A 211 -16.26 -1.90 -17.05
CA LYS A 211 -17.61 -1.53 -17.48
C LYS A 211 -18.62 -1.83 -16.37
N ALA A 212 -19.66 -1.00 -16.28
CA ALA A 212 -20.68 -1.10 -15.23
C ALA A 212 -21.47 -2.43 -15.25
N ASP A 213 -21.52 -3.11 -16.39
CA ASP A 213 -22.19 -4.40 -16.56
C ASP A 213 -21.32 -5.61 -16.15
N TRP A 214 -20.03 -5.40 -15.87
CA TRP A 214 -19.13 -6.48 -15.45
C TRP A 214 -19.42 -6.93 -14.02
N LYS A 215 -19.62 -8.23 -13.84
CA LYS A 215 -19.86 -8.85 -12.53
C LYS A 215 -18.54 -9.13 -11.83
N LEU A 216 -18.11 -8.19 -11.00
CA LEU A 216 -16.83 -8.22 -10.29
C LEU A 216 -17.06 -8.20 -8.76
N PRO A 217 -17.60 -9.29 -8.15
CA PRO A 217 -18.05 -9.27 -6.75
C PRO A 217 -16.92 -8.95 -5.75
N PHE A 218 -15.68 -9.27 -6.10
CA PHE A 218 -14.48 -8.99 -5.28
C PHE A 218 -13.56 -7.94 -5.91
N GLY A 219 -14.00 -7.26 -6.97
CA GLY A 219 -13.19 -6.32 -7.75
C GLY A 219 -12.60 -6.92 -9.03
N PRO A 220 -11.90 -6.10 -9.84
CA PRO A 220 -11.20 -6.55 -11.02
C PRO A 220 -10.07 -7.49 -10.61
N MET A 221 -10.00 -8.68 -11.20
CA MET A 221 -8.94 -9.65 -10.96
C MET A 221 -8.38 -10.08 -12.31
N PRO A 222 -7.42 -9.31 -12.87
CA PRO A 222 -6.94 -9.53 -14.21
C PRO A 222 -5.91 -10.64 -14.27
N TYR A 223 -5.98 -11.45 -15.32
CA TYR A 223 -4.83 -12.18 -15.86
C TYR A 223 -4.22 -11.36 -16.99
N ILE A 224 -2.91 -11.12 -16.91
CA ILE A 224 -2.17 -10.21 -17.79
C ILE A 224 -1.12 -11.02 -18.57
N SER A 225 -1.39 -11.26 -19.85
CA SER A 225 -0.48 -11.96 -20.75
C SER A 225 0.37 -10.99 -21.57
N GLY A 226 1.48 -11.48 -22.13
CA GLY A 226 2.37 -10.69 -22.99
C GLY A 226 3.42 -9.88 -22.22
N LEU A 227 3.54 -10.10 -20.91
CA LEU A 227 4.60 -9.52 -20.08
C LEU A 227 5.82 -10.44 -20.04
N SER A 228 6.95 -9.90 -19.54
CA SER A 228 8.10 -10.74 -19.19
C SER A 228 7.70 -11.79 -18.15
N LYS A 229 8.17 -13.03 -18.34
CA LYS A 229 7.99 -14.13 -17.36
C LYS A 229 8.72 -13.91 -16.03
N LYS A 230 9.55 -12.86 -15.94
CA LYS A 230 10.25 -12.46 -14.73
C LYS A 230 10.18 -10.96 -14.62
N LEU A 231 9.19 -10.48 -13.89
CA LEU A 231 9.09 -9.06 -13.54
C LEU A 231 10.05 -8.75 -12.40
N SER A 232 10.67 -7.56 -12.44
CA SER A 232 11.42 -7.04 -11.29
C SER A 232 10.49 -6.78 -10.10
N PHE A 233 11.06 -6.68 -8.92
CA PHE A 233 10.29 -6.35 -7.71
C PHE A 233 9.59 -4.98 -7.84
N GLY A 234 10.29 -3.96 -8.38
CA GLY A 234 9.70 -2.65 -8.64
C GLY A 234 8.56 -2.70 -9.65
N GLN A 235 8.66 -3.52 -10.70
CA GLN A 235 7.59 -3.69 -11.70
C GLN A 235 6.33 -4.30 -11.10
N ARG A 236 6.48 -5.37 -10.29
CA ARG A 236 5.37 -6.00 -9.55
C ARG A 236 4.67 -5.01 -8.63
N LYS A 237 5.45 -4.23 -7.89
CA LYS A 237 4.98 -3.19 -6.97
C LYS A 237 4.24 -2.07 -7.69
N ALA A 238 4.80 -1.54 -8.78
CA ALA A 238 4.16 -0.47 -9.57
C ALA A 238 2.82 -0.92 -10.18
N LEU A 239 2.78 -2.13 -10.75
CA LEU A 239 1.58 -2.70 -11.36
C LEU A 239 0.47 -2.93 -10.34
N THR A 240 0.77 -3.64 -9.25
CA THR A 240 -0.21 -3.97 -8.21
C THR A 240 -0.73 -2.73 -7.49
N ALA A 241 0.15 -1.77 -7.19
CA ALA A 241 -0.24 -0.53 -6.53
C ALA A 241 -1.27 0.28 -7.33
N ALA A 242 -1.04 0.46 -8.63
CA ALA A 242 -1.95 1.22 -9.47
C ALA A 242 -3.27 0.48 -9.72
N ALA A 243 -3.22 -0.84 -9.93
CA ALA A 243 -4.43 -1.65 -10.07
C ALA A 243 -5.31 -1.61 -8.80
N ALA A 244 -4.69 -1.56 -7.62
CA ALA A 244 -5.39 -1.52 -6.35
C ALA A 244 -6.28 -0.27 -6.16
N ASN A 245 -6.01 0.84 -6.86
CA ASN A 245 -6.88 2.03 -6.84
C ASN A 245 -8.30 1.75 -7.33
N TYR A 246 -8.46 0.79 -8.24
CA TYR A 246 -9.77 0.36 -8.76
C TYR A 246 -10.29 -0.88 -8.02
N GLY A 247 -9.76 -1.12 -6.83
CA GLY A 247 -10.18 -2.23 -5.98
C GLY A 247 -9.71 -3.59 -6.44
N CYS A 248 -8.66 -3.68 -7.26
CA CYS A 248 -8.03 -4.95 -7.63
C CYS A 248 -7.40 -5.62 -6.40
N PRO A 249 -7.91 -6.76 -5.91
CA PRO A 249 -7.35 -7.43 -4.74
C PRO A 249 -6.24 -8.44 -5.10
N MET A 250 -6.15 -8.82 -6.38
CA MET A 250 -5.29 -9.88 -6.89
C MET A 250 -5.21 -9.81 -8.42
N LEU A 251 -4.04 -10.08 -8.97
CA LEU A 251 -3.78 -10.25 -10.41
C LEU A 251 -2.87 -11.45 -10.69
N TRP A 252 -2.91 -11.94 -11.92
CA TRP A 252 -2.02 -12.96 -12.47
C TRP A 252 -1.29 -12.42 -13.69
N THR A 253 -0.14 -13.01 -13.99
CA THR A 253 0.72 -12.74 -15.14
C THR A 253 1.28 -14.04 -15.68
N ASP A 254 2.02 -13.99 -16.78
CA ASP A 254 2.78 -15.14 -17.31
C ASP A 254 3.80 -15.73 -16.29
N GLU A 255 4.18 -14.98 -15.25
CA GLU A 255 5.11 -15.43 -14.20
C GLU A 255 4.45 -16.37 -13.17
N ASN A 256 3.18 -16.12 -12.84
CA ASN A 256 2.41 -16.82 -11.80
C ASN A 256 1.09 -17.35 -12.37
N ALA A 257 1.10 -17.73 -13.66
CA ALA A 257 -0.10 -17.97 -14.45
C ALA A 257 -1.00 -19.05 -13.85
N PHE A 258 -2.30 -18.81 -14.00
CA PHE A 258 -3.36 -19.71 -13.58
C PHE A 258 -3.61 -20.79 -14.64
N SER A 259 -4.07 -21.98 -14.23
CA SER A 259 -4.23 -23.13 -15.13
C SER A 259 -5.46 -23.09 -16.06
N SER A 260 -6.27 -22.03 -16.03
CA SER A 260 -7.44 -21.92 -16.91
C SER A 260 -7.09 -21.37 -18.30
N PRO A 261 -7.74 -21.87 -19.38
CA PRO A 261 -7.59 -21.31 -20.71
C PRO A 261 -8.00 -19.84 -20.77
N GLU A 262 -7.22 -19.01 -21.45
CA GLU A 262 -7.40 -17.55 -21.54
C GLU A 262 -8.76 -17.18 -22.15
N GLU A 263 -9.25 -18.01 -23.07
CA GLU A 263 -10.52 -17.81 -23.78
C GLU A 263 -11.75 -18.03 -22.88
N GLN A 264 -11.58 -18.64 -21.71
CA GLN A 264 -12.65 -18.86 -20.74
C GLN A 264 -12.83 -17.66 -19.79
N ILE A 265 -11.94 -16.68 -19.85
CA ILE A 265 -12.03 -15.46 -19.05
C ILE A 265 -13.00 -14.49 -19.73
N PRO A 266 -14.07 -14.03 -19.04
CA PRO A 266 -15.24 -13.43 -19.68
C PRO A 266 -14.97 -12.06 -20.32
N ASN A 267 -14.04 -11.28 -19.78
CA ASN A 267 -13.75 -9.93 -20.25
C ASN A 267 -12.36 -9.89 -20.89
N GLN A 268 -12.25 -9.32 -22.08
CA GLN A 268 -11.02 -9.32 -22.88
C GLN A 268 -10.62 -7.87 -23.19
N LEU A 269 -9.36 -7.52 -22.91
CA LEU A 269 -8.78 -6.21 -23.13
C LEU A 269 -7.43 -6.35 -23.84
N ILE A 270 -7.05 -5.33 -24.62
CA ILE A 270 -5.73 -5.26 -25.26
C ILE A 270 -5.06 -3.95 -24.83
N PHE A 271 -3.88 -4.05 -24.23
CA PHE A 271 -3.05 -2.90 -23.89
C PHE A 271 -1.94 -2.75 -24.93
N SER A 272 -2.10 -1.75 -25.80
CA SER A 272 -1.21 -1.50 -26.95
C SER A 272 -0.32 -0.28 -26.74
N ASP A 273 0.71 -0.09 -27.57
CA ASP A 273 1.53 1.12 -27.55
C ASP A 273 0.68 2.39 -27.73
N ALA A 274 -0.40 2.32 -28.53
CA ALA A 274 -1.35 3.43 -28.67
C ALA A 274 -2.07 3.74 -27.35
N SER A 275 -2.45 2.72 -26.59
CA SER A 275 -3.04 2.86 -25.26
C SER A 275 -2.04 3.52 -24.29
N LEU A 276 -0.80 3.03 -24.26
CA LEU A 276 0.27 3.57 -23.41
C LEU A 276 0.58 5.05 -23.75
N ASN A 277 0.76 5.37 -25.03
CA ASN A 277 1.03 6.74 -25.49
C ASN A 277 -0.13 7.68 -25.17
N SER A 278 -1.38 7.26 -25.40
CA SER A 278 -2.55 8.05 -25.05
C SER A 278 -2.61 8.36 -23.55
N ARG A 279 -2.27 7.39 -22.69
CA ARG A 279 -2.18 7.64 -21.24
C ARG A 279 -1.10 8.65 -20.89
N TYR A 280 0.07 8.56 -21.49
CA TYR A 280 1.13 9.56 -21.27
C TYR A 280 0.71 10.96 -21.73
N GLU A 281 0.03 11.09 -22.87
CA GLU A 281 -0.47 12.39 -23.36
C GLU A 281 -1.50 13.03 -22.43
N GLU A 282 -2.41 12.22 -21.89
CA GLU A 282 -3.41 12.64 -20.89
C GLU A 282 -2.74 13.11 -19.61
N LEU A 283 -1.80 12.32 -19.08
CA LEU A 283 -1.11 12.55 -17.81
C LEU A 283 -0.01 13.61 -17.90
N SER A 284 0.37 14.04 -19.10
CA SER A 284 1.44 15.01 -19.29
C SER A 284 1.08 16.35 -18.62
N PRO A 285 2.00 16.95 -17.83
CA PRO A 285 1.73 18.20 -17.14
C PRO A 285 1.39 19.31 -18.14
N LYS A 286 0.29 20.02 -17.88
CA LYS A 286 -0.19 21.14 -18.73
C LYS A 286 0.22 22.52 -18.19
N SER A 287 0.73 22.56 -16.96
CA SER A 287 1.18 23.76 -16.27
C SER A 287 2.57 23.52 -15.66
N LYS A 288 3.13 24.55 -15.03
CA LYS A 288 4.38 24.44 -14.29
C LYS A 288 4.22 23.44 -13.15
N VAL A 289 5.15 22.49 -13.05
CA VAL A 289 5.26 21.56 -11.92
C VAL A 289 5.92 22.27 -10.74
N ASP A 290 5.28 22.22 -9.57
CA ASP A 290 5.78 22.80 -8.33
C ASP A 290 6.58 21.79 -7.50
N LEU A 291 6.29 20.50 -7.61
CA LEU A 291 6.97 19.44 -6.86
C LEU A 291 6.91 18.12 -7.63
N VAL A 292 8.03 17.41 -7.71
CA VAL A 292 8.05 16.03 -8.17
C VAL A 292 8.05 15.11 -6.94
N VAL A 293 7.17 14.11 -6.94
CA VAL A 293 7.02 13.11 -5.89
C VAL A 293 7.30 11.73 -6.45
N ILE A 294 8.20 10.99 -5.82
CA ILE A 294 8.52 9.59 -6.14
C ILE A 294 8.31 8.75 -4.88
N GLY A 295 7.83 7.52 -5.04
CA GLY A 295 7.60 6.59 -3.93
C GLY A 295 6.17 6.60 -3.42
N CYS A 296 5.22 6.23 -4.29
CA CYS A 296 3.88 5.86 -3.87
C CYS A 296 3.44 4.56 -4.56
N PRO A 297 3.37 3.42 -3.86
CA PRO A 297 3.78 3.23 -2.47
C PRO A 297 5.28 3.54 -2.28
N GLN A 298 5.71 3.78 -1.04
CA GLN A 298 7.08 4.17 -0.67
C GLN A 298 8.14 3.48 -1.52
N ALA A 299 9.11 4.26 -2.01
CA ALA A 299 10.05 3.85 -3.02
C ALA A 299 10.82 2.59 -2.62
N SER A 300 10.85 1.63 -3.55
CA SER A 300 11.72 0.45 -3.44
C SER A 300 13.18 0.84 -3.65
N LEU A 301 14.11 -0.04 -3.24
CA LEU A 301 15.54 0.16 -3.51
C LEU A 301 15.84 0.32 -5.02
N GLU A 302 15.13 -0.41 -5.89
CA GLU A 302 15.23 -0.28 -7.36
C GLU A 302 14.85 1.14 -7.81
N GLU A 303 13.75 1.67 -7.30
CA GLU A 303 13.26 3.01 -7.64
C GLU A 303 14.16 4.13 -7.12
N ILE A 304 14.72 3.96 -5.91
CA ILE A 304 15.74 4.86 -5.36
C ILE A 304 16.96 4.89 -6.27
N ARG A 305 17.48 3.73 -6.68
CA ARG A 305 18.65 3.62 -7.56
C ARG A 305 18.40 4.20 -8.94
N HIS A 306 17.21 3.99 -9.52
CA HIS A 306 16.84 4.63 -10.79
C HIS A 306 16.80 6.16 -10.66
N THR A 307 16.26 6.67 -9.56
CA THR A 307 16.25 8.12 -9.28
C THR A 307 17.67 8.66 -9.12
N ALA A 308 18.52 7.97 -8.35
CA ALA A 308 19.92 8.33 -8.16
C ALA A 308 20.68 8.36 -9.49
N ALA A 309 20.49 7.35 -10.34
CA ALA A 309 21.10 7.30 -11.67
C ALA A 309 20.63 8.47 -12.57
N ALA A 310 19.35 8.82 -12.51
CA ALA A 310 18.79 9.92 -13.30
C ALA A 310 19.38 11.28 -12.90
N VAL A 311 19.53 11.55 -11.59
CA VAL A 311 20.06 12.84 -11.13
C VAL A 311 21.58 12.93 -11.20
N ARG A 312 22.29 11.79 -11.12
CA ARG A 312 23.76 11.73 -11.11
C ARG A 312 24.38 12.49 -12.28
N THR A 313 23.90 12.26 -13.50
CA THR A 313 24.42 12.92 -14.70
C THR A 313 24.34 14.45 -14.56
N HIS A 314 23.26 14.97 -14.00
CA HIS A 314 23.08 16.41 -13.81
C HIS A 314 24.00 16.96 -12.71
N LEU A 315 24.14 16.21 -11.62
CA LEU A 315 25.03 16.55 -10.50
C LEU A 315 26.51 16.63 -10.95
N GLU A 316 26.96 15.71 -11.79
CA GLU A 316 28.32 15.70 -12.36
C GLU A 316 28.63 16.97 -13.19
N PHE A 317 27.61 17.62 -13.75
CA PHE A 317 27.72 18.93 -14.42
C PHE A 317 27.48 20.13 -13.49
N GLY A 318 27.47 19.93 -12.17
CA GLY A 318 27.26 20.96 -11.17
C GLY A 318 25.82 21.47 -11.08
N LYS A 319 24.85 20.74 -11.64
CA LYS A 319 23.42 21.09 -11.52
C LYS A 319 22.82 20.37 -10.33
N VAL A 320 22.15 21.14 -9.47
CA VAL A 320 21.41 20.62 -8.31
C VAL A 320 19.94 21.05 -8.39
N ILE A 321 19.07 20.24 -7.80
CA ILE A 321 17.66 20.52 -7.62
C ILE A 321 17.55 21.59 -6.53
N LYS A 322 16.95 22.72 -6.88
CA LYS A 322 16.79 23.85 -5.95
C LYS A 322 15.52 23.68 -5.14
N GLU A 323 15.51 24.25 -3.93
CA GLU A 323 14.31 24.33 -3.07
C GLU A 323 13.66 22.97 -2.78
N ASN A 324 14.43 21.88 -2.78
CA ASN A 324 13.94 20.53 -2.50
C ASN A 324 12.74 20.13 -3.40
N ARG A 325 12.74 20.53 -4.69
CA ARG A 325 11.62 20.33 -5.62
C ARG A 325 11.46 18.91 -6.17
N LEU A 326 12.19 17.94 -5.61
CA LEU A 326 12.01 16.50 -5.81
C LEU A 326 12.02 15.82 -4.44
N TRP A 327 10.91 15.18 -4.10
CA TRP A 327 10.76 14.38 -2.88
C TRP A 327 10.73 12.89 -3.23
N VAL A 328 11.51 12.10 -2.50
CA VAL A 328 11.49 10.64 -2.59
C VAL A 328 11.06 10.09 -1.24
N PHE A 329 9.87 9.50 -1.19
CA PHE A 329 9.33 8.85 -0.01
C PHE A 329 9.80 7.40 0.02
N THR A 330 10.32 6.92 1.14
CA THR A 330 10.75 5.52 1.29
C THR A 330 10.50 5.00 2.70
N SER A 331 10.64 3.70 2.92
CA SER A 331 10.60 3.08 4.24
C SER A 331 11.98 3.13 4.89
N GLY A 332 12.06 3.14 6.23
CA GLY A 332 13.34 3.06 6.94
C GLY A 332 14.21 1.88 6.48
N TYR A 333 13.60 0.71 6.20
CA TYR A 333 14.32 -0.46 5.69
C TYR A 333 15.02 -0.20 4.34
N ASN A 334 14.30 0.34 3.34
CA ASN A 334 14.90 0.63 2.04
C ASN A 334 15.89 1.79 2.12
N TYR A 335 15.65 2.75 3.01
CA TYR A 335 16.59 3.83 3.29
C TYR A 335 17.94 3.29 3.78
N GLU A 336 17.94 2.37 4.74
CA GLU A 336 19.18 1.74 5.24
C GLU A 336 19.94 1.02 4.12
N LEU A 337 19.23 0.25 3.27
CA LEU A 337 19.84 -0.44 2.13
C LEU A 337 20.43 0.53 1.10
N ALA A 338 19.71 1.61 0.79
CA ALA A 338 20.16 2.64 -0.15
C ALA A 338 21.27 3.54 0.42
N SER A 339 21.32 3.70 1.75
CA SER A 339 22.40 4.41 2.42
C SER A 339 23.69 3.59 2.34
N ALA A 340 23.59 2.27 2.55
CA ALA A 340 24.73 1.37 2.48
C ALA A 340 25.42 1.32 1.11
N ASP A 341 24.71 1.60 0.00
CA ASP A 341 25.29 1.65 -1.35
C ASP A 341 25.59 3.07 -1.86
N GLY A 342 25.39 4.10 -1.03
CA GLY A 342 25.67 5.51 -1.33
C GLY A 342 24.61 6.22 -2.18
N SER A 343 23.48 5.56 -2.49
CA SER A 343 22.39 6.19 -3.25
C SER A 343 21.78 7.38 -2.52
N ILE A 344 21.62 7.30 -1.19
CA ILE A 344 21.07 8.39 -0.38
C ILE A 344 21.97 9.63 -0.46
N ASP A 345 23.26 9.48 -0.18
CA ASP A 345 24.22 10.60 -0.21
C ASP A 345 24.24 11.31 -1.57
N LEU A 346 24.19 10.54 -2.67
CA LEU A 346 24.13 11.08 -4.02
C LEU A 346 22.86 11.90 -4.25
N LEU A 347 21.70 11.39 -3.82
CA LEU A 347 20.42 12.06 -3.96
C LEU A 347 20.37 13.36 -3.14
N GLU A 348 20.84 13.33 -1.89
CA GLU A 348 20.88 14.52 -1.03
C GLU A 348 21.86 15.57 -1.58
N GLN A 349 23.03 15.17 -2.10
CA GLN A 349 23.95 16.08 -2.81
C GLN A 349 23.31 16.70 -4.06
N ALA A 350 22.43 15.96 -4.74
CA ALA A 350 21.67 16.47 -5.88
C ALA A 350 20.52 17.42 -5.48
N GLY A 351 20.26 17.63 -4.18
CA GLY A 351 19.17 18.48 -3.68
C GLY A 351 17.81 17.79 -3.62
N VAL A 352 17.80 16.46 -3.58
CA VAL A 352 16.58 15.66 -3.36
C VAL A 352 16.25 15.61 -1.87
N LEU A 353 14.98 15.78 -1.53
CA LEU A 353 14.50 15.53 -0.17
C LEU A 353 14.06 14.07 -0.04
N ILE A 354 14.89 13.26 0.61
CA ILE A 354 14.51 11.88 0.97
C ILE A 354 13.71 11.92 2.28
N LEU A 355 12.50 11.35 2.26
CA LEU A 355 11.59 11.29 3.40
C LEU A 355 11.37 9.82 3.79
N GLN A 356 11.67 9.49 5.04
CA GLN A 356 11.50 8.15 5.59
C GLN A 356 10.15 8.02 6.27
N ASP A 357 9.64 6.78 6.34
CA ASP A 357 8.49 6.40 7.17
C ASP A 357 7.20 7.17 6.89
N THR A 358 7.15 7.82 5.73
CA THR A 358 6.12 8.78 5.33
C THR A 358 5.51 8.36 4.01
N CYS A 359 4.19 8.51 3.88
CA CYS A 359 3.50 8.32 2.62
C CYS A 359 3.04 9.66 2.02
N PRO A 360 3.21 9.85 0.71
CA PRO A 360 2.78 11.07 0.05
C PRO A 360 1.27 11.31 0.16
N GLU A 361 0.43 10.26 0.22
CA GLU A 361 -1.04 10.39 0.26
C GLU A 361 -1.56 11.03 1.55
N VAL A 362 -0.82 10.87 2.65
CA VAL A 362 -1.21 11.35 3.99
C VAL A 362 -0.34 12.51 4.46
N THR A 363 0.45 13.09 3.55
CA THR A 363 1.27 14.27 3.81
C THR A 363 0.45 15.55 3.58
N PRO A 364 0.31 16.44 4.57
CA PRO A 364 -0.36 17.73 4.41
C PRO A 364 0.55 18.72 3.66
N TYR A 365 0.58 18.62 2.32
CA TYR A 365 1.37 19.53 1.49
C TYR A 365 0.96 20.99 1.71
N ASN A 366 1.95 21.87 1.84
CA ASN A 366 1.74 23.30 1.93
C ASN A 366 1.25 23.86 0.59
N ARG A 367 -0.05 24.14 0.49
CA ARG A 367 -0.69 24.65 -0.74
C ARG A 367 -0.24 26.07 -1.12
N ASN A 368 0.42 26.80 -0.22
CA ASN A 368 1.08 28.06 -0.59
C ASN A 368 2.35 27.84 -1.41
N LEU A 369 2.93 26.62 -1.38
CA LEU A 369 4.20 26.27 -2.05
C LEU A 369 4.02 25.27 -3.20
N TYR A 370 3.07 24.34 -3.05
CA TYR A 370 2.90 23.20 -3.95
C TYR A 370 1.43 23.06 -4.37
N ASN A 371 1.11 23.43 -5.61
CA ASN A 371 -0.23 23.26 -6.18
C ASN A 371 -0.24 22.19 -7.26
N HIS A 372 0.80 22.11 -8.09
CA HIS A 372 0.91 21.12 -9.15
C HIS A 372 2.02 20.11 -8.86
N LEU A 373 1.62 18.90 -8.46
CA LEU A 373 2.53 17.79 -8.18
C LEU A 373 2.65 16.91 -9.43
N LEU A 374 3.86 16.43 -9.71
CA LEU A 374 4.13 15.41 -10.73
C LEU A 374 4.62 14.14 -10.03
N THR A 375 4.13 12.98 -10.46
CA THR A 375 4.54 11.69 -9.91
C THR A 375 4.77 10.67 -11.01
N ASN A 376 5.61 9.68 -10.73
CA ASN A 376 5.83 8.52 -11.58
C ASN A 376 4.87 7.36 -11.27
N SER A 377 3.95 7.53 -10.31
CA SER A 377 3.01 6.52 -9.86
C SER A 377 1.57 6.96 -10.02
N LEU A 378 0.78 6.11 -10.66
CA LEU A 378 -0.67 6.28 -10.78
C LEU A 378 -1.39 6.01 -9.46
N LYS A 379 -0.73 5.35 -8.50
CA LYS A 379 -1.24 5.32 -7.13
C LYS A 379 -1.26 6.71 -6.53
N ALA A 380 -0.12 7.41 -6.55
CA ALA A 380 -0.05 8.80 -6.08
C ALA A 380 -0.96 9.72 -6.90
N GLU A 381 -1.00 9.60 -8.23
CA GLU A 381 -1.82 10.48 -9.07
C GLU A 381 -3.30 10.47 -8.67
N HIS A 382 -3.84 9.31 -8.30
CA HIS A 382 -5.22 9.15 -7.85
C HIS A 382 -5.54 9.90 -6.55
N TYR A 383 -4.59 9.99 -5.62
CA TYR A 383 -4.81 10.60 -4.29
C TYR A 383 -4.28 12.03 -4.19
N LEU A 384 -3.25 12.40 -4.94
CA LEU A 384 -2.60 13.71 -4.94
C LEU A 384 -3.29 14.69 -5.89
N THR A 385 -4.63 14.72 -5.89
CA THR A 385 -5.38 15.61 -6.78
C THR A 385 -5.07 17.06 -6.43
N SER A 386 -4.70 17.82 -7.47
CA SER A 386 -4.35 19.24 -7.43
C SER A 386 -5.57 20.13 -7.55
#